data_AF-A0A3N4LF97-F1
#
_entry.id   AF-A0A3N4LF97-F1
#
_cell.length_a   1.000
_cell.length_b   1.000
_cell.length_c   1.000
_cell.angle_alpha   90.00
_cell.angle_beta   90.00
_cell.angle_gamma   90.00
#
_symmetry.space_group_name_H-M   'P 1'
#
loop_
_entity.id
_entity.type
_entity.pdbx_description
1 polymer ?
#
loop_
_entity_poly.entity_id
_entity_poly.type
_entity_poly.pdbx_seq_one_letter_code
_entity_poly.pdbx_strand_id
1 'polypeptide(L)'
;MTDKPPPTPSRKRRRLPSPPPPLTFYARPLFHLSPVFTKWAKLTAEDVHSLQTRAGFEVDDGSGKTIQLVYFKHDPSRQSTGGSQHIDFRDIRLHSVVKAKGEISEFRDSRQITLRKIELVKDTNAEVDAWRIATAFKRDILLKPWVISDEQIEKEKRRRRHEQRVAERSALAAEKKRLARIAEENGAVNGRVHRDSSAETIPIEQKPKAFIGRRREKKPEAQENRLVGVKRVREEAAAEPLSPHNKRVKKEAALDAVADRQKIQKILAQRENLEIAAAKAGKKIVYTTKTRQKVRIEEETGEEEGFPRRGSKSLYMNGESQPMKEGGLRSTRNHDRTKRASSTTITARKSSRIHSQHKDRPPNDKSKSIAPLPPPDPEIFTHRSLKLVILNHIQTRALHTFSVSNLRLDPEIEALTAKVAAHNPPPKPSTTTTTITTTTATAAATTTTTTTTTTTTTISAQIFQTYCDVLKILVEDGNIIRAPPIPAHTYIVVGKWNLNDLIQEAIATAKDQARRKLERAEKERIEAENEEVETWKRPVYGAAMRAVGKVIVRSIWMKAKERGGGWQGVTKGVVAEVVKEVLEEEGGWRDTGGGVWEWEVQEGWEYAI
;
A
#
# COMPACT_ATOMS: atom_id res chain seq x y z
N MET A 1 -3.66 93.61 9.80
CA MET A 1 -2.61 92.59 9.53
C MET A 1 -2.96 91.34 10.32
N THR A 2 -3.46 90.30 9.65
CA THR A 2 -3.76 88.99 10.26
C THR A 2 -3.38 87.93 9.25
N ASP A 3 -2.10 87.58 9.22
CA ASP A 3 -1.58 86.62 8.24
C ASP A 3 -2.12 85.22 8.52
N LYS A 4 -2.78 84.66 7.51
CA LYS A 4 -3.39 83.33 7.57
C LYS A 4 -2.30 82.30 7.26
N PRO A 5 -2.03 81.33 8.14
CA PRO A 5 -0.93 80.39 7.94
C PRO A 5 -1.13 79.55 6.67
N PRO A 6 -0.06 79.21 5.93
CA PRO A 6 -0.15 78.51 4.66
C PRO A 6 -0.73 77.08 4.84
N PRO A 7 -1.51 76.59 3.86
CA PRO A 7 -2.17 75.29 3.97
C PRO A 7 -1.14 74.15 4.05
N THR A 8 -1.25 73.35 5.11
CA THR A 8 -0.37 72.19 5.35
C THR A 8 -0.48 71.19 4.18
N PRO A 9 0.63 70.74 3.56
CA PRO A 9 0.56 69.83 2.42
C PRO A 9 -0.13 68.52 2.84
N SER A 10 -1.19 68.16 2.10
CA SER A 10 -1.99 66.99 2.43
C SER A 10 -1.15 65.72 2.34
N ARG A 11 -0.77 65.18 3.51
CA ARG A 11 0.06 63.99 3.65
C ARG A 11 -0.70 62.79 3.13
N LYS A 12 -0.61 62.55 1.81
CA LYS A 12 -1.16 61.37 1.13
C LYS A 12 -0.75 60.13 1.92
N ARG A 13 -1.70 59.57 2.69
CA ARG A 13 -1.48 58.35 3.46
C ARG A 13 -1.01 57.28 2.46
N ARG A 14 0.27 56.89 2.51
CA ARG A 14 0.77 55.72 1.79
C ARG A 14 -0.12 54.58 2.26
N ARG A 15 -1.01 54.09 1.38
CA ARG A 15 -1.82 52.91 1.69
C ARG A 15 -0.83 51.81 2.03
N LEU A 16 -0.95 51.24 3.23
CA LEU A 16 -0.14 50.09 3.60
C LEU A 16 -0.32 49.03 2.52
N PRO A 17 0.75 48.35 2.06
CA PRO A 17 0.60 47.28 1.10
C PRO A 17 -0.40 46.27 1.67
N SER A 18 -1.38 45.88 0.86
CA SER A 18 -2.33 44.83 1.24
C SER A 18 -1.57 43.58 1.66
N PRO A 19 -1.99 42.87 2.72
CA PRO A 19 -1.32 41.64 3.13
C PRO A 19 -1.22 40.67 1.94
N PRO A 20 -0.11 39.90 1.82
CA PRO A 20 0.03 38.95 0.73
C PRO A 20 -1.12 37.93 0.76
N PRO A 21 -1.62 37.49 -0.40
CA PRO A 21 -2.69 36.49 -0.45
C PRO A 21 -2.22 35.18 0.19
N PRO A 22 -3.14 34.40 0.81
CA PRO A 22 -2.79 33.13 1.43
C PRO A 22 -2.21 32.16 0.39
N LEU A 23 -1.18 31.41 0.80
CA LEU A 23 -0.55 30.39 -0.05
C LEU A 23 -1.56 29.29 -0.41
N THR A 24 -1.71 29.03 -1.71
CA THR A 24 -2.62 28.01 -2.24
C THR A 24 -1.88 26.69 -2.43
N PHE A 25 -2.36 25.63 -1.79
CA PHE A 25 -1.79 24.29 -1.90
C PHE A 25 -2.58 23.45 -2.91
N TYR A 26 -1.91 22.98 -3.96
CA TYR A 26 -2.53 22.15 -4.99
C TYR A 26 -2.51 20.66 -4.64
N ALA A 27 -3.51 19.92 -5.14
CA ALA A 27 -3.56 18.47 -4.94
C ALA A 27 -2.42 17.75 -5.70
N ARG A 28 -1.92 16.64 -5.14
CA ARG A 28 -0.85 15.80 -5.73
C ARG A 28 -0.98 15.51 -7.24
N PRO A 29 -2.18 15.26 -7.82
CA PRO A 29 -2.33 15.05 -9.26
C PRO A 29 -2.03 16.27 -10.14
N LEU A 30 -1.75 17.44 -9.57
CA LEU A 30 -1.34 18.66 -10.29
C LEU A 30 0.18 18.89 -10.21
N PHE A 31 0.93 18.09 -9.43
CA PHE A 31 2.36 18.34 -9.17
C PHE A 31 3.23 18.28 -10.43
N HIS A 32 2.87 17.51 -11.46
CA HIS A 32 3.58 17.50 -12.74
C HIS A 32 3.47 18.81 -13.54
N LEU A 33 2.56 19.71 -13.16
CA LEU A 33 2.46 21.07 -13.71
C LEU A 33 3.41 22.05 -13.02
N SER A 34 4.00 21.67 -11.87
CA SER A 34 4.96 22.50 -11.16
C SER A 34 6.29 22.55 -11.90
N PRO A 35 6.90 23.74 -12.09
CA PRO A 35 8.17 23.87 -12.79
C PRO A 35 9.36 23.24 -12.06
N VAL A 36 9.19 22.86 -10.78
CA VAL A 36 10.23 22.29 -9.91
C VAL A 36 10.05 20.79 -9.61
N PHE A 37 8.86 20.21 -9.75
CA PHE A 37 8.58 18.83 -9.29
C PHE A 37 9.41 17.73 -9.95
N THR A 38 9.82 17.93 -11.21
CA THR A 38 10.64 16.98 -11.98
C THR A 38 12.11 17.40 -12.10
N LYS A 39 12.55 18.40 -11.33
CA LYS A 39 13.90 18.98 -11.42
C LYS A 39 14.59 18.96 -10.05
N TRP A 40 15.91 18.94 -10.05
CA TRP A 40 16.69 19.15 -8.85
C TRP A 40 16.51 20.58 -8.34
N ALA A 41 15.73 20.73 -7.26
CA ALA A 41 15.67 21.97 -6.51
C ALA A 41 17.03 22.23 -5.84
N LYS A 42 17.43 23.51 -5.77
CA LYS A 42 18.66 23.95 -5.12
C LYS A 42 18.27 24.64 -3.83
N LEU A 43 18.44 23.94 -2.72
CA LEU A 43 17.95 24.30 -1.40
C LEU A 43 19.12 24.33 -0.42
N THR A 44 19.08 25.22 0.58
CA THR A 44 19.89 25.07 1.80
C THR A 44 19.30 23.97 2.68
N ALA A 45 20.00 23.60 3.75
CA ALA A 45 19.42 22.73 4.75
C ALA A 45 18.28 23.44 5.50
N GLU A 46 18.42 24.71 5.94
CA GLU A 46 17.27 25.48 6.48
C GLU A 46 16.06 25.43 5.54
N ASP A 47 16.23 25.56 4.22
CA ASP A 47 15.12 25.38 3.27
C ASP A 47 14.51 23.98 3.38
N VAL A 48 15.34 22.92 3.42
CA VAL A 48 14.91 21.51 3.57
C VAL A 48 14.19 21.23 4.89
N HIS A 49 14.48 21.97 5.96
CA HIS A 49 13.85 21.78 7.28
C HIS A 49 12.65 22.69 7.53
N SER A 50 12.67 23.92 7.01
CA SER A 50 11.51 24.79 6.94
C SER A 50 10.43 24.32 5.96
N LEU A 51 10.71 23.33 5.08
CA LEU A 51 9.65 22.58 4.41
C LEU A 51 8.65 22.06 5.45
N GLN A 52 7.36 22.31 5.25
CA GLN A 52 6.34 21.70 6.08
C GLN A 52 6.10 20.26 5.61
N THR A 53 6.77 19.28 6.21
CA THR A 53 6.17 17.94 6.28
C THR A 53 4.95 18.02 7.20
N ARG A 54 3.95 17.16 6.93
CA ARG A 54 2.99 16.81 7.97
C ARG A 54 3.73 15.90 8.96
N ALA A 55 4.20 16.52 10.06
CA ALA A 55 5.09 16.00 11.11
C ALA A 55 6.56 15.73 10.68
N GLY A 56 7.53 15.90 11.61
CA GLY A 56 8.95 15.52 11.42
C GLY A 56 9.98 16.66 11.33
N PHE A 57 11.10 16.52 12.05
CA PHE A 57 12.03 17.57 12.49
C PHE A 57 13.42 17.61 11.78
N GLU A 58 14.36 18.35 12.37
CA GLU A 58 15.27 19.27 11.66
C GLU A 58 16.76 18.95 11.73
N VAL A 59 17.52 19.39 10.70
CA VAL A 59 18.99 19.47 10.71
C VAL A 59 19.58 20.58 9.75
N ASP A 60 20.87 20.60 9.31
CA ASP A 60 21.55 21.83 8.75
C ASP A 60 22.91 21.72 7.98
N ASP A 61 23.31 22.81 7.29
CA ASP A 61 24.49 23.15 6.48
C ASP A 61 25.27 24.44 6.87
N GLY A 62 25.08 25.02 8.07
CA GLY A 62 25.62 26.33 8.47
C GLY A 62 24.56 27.44 8.57
N SER A 63 23.30 27.13 8.30
CA SER A 63 22.12 27.94 8.61
C SER A 63 21.61 27.78 10.06
N GLY A 64 22.04 26.74 10.82
CA GLY A 64 21.98 26.66 12.29
C GLY A 64 21.56 25.36 13.05
N LYS A 65 21.95 24.09 12.70
CA LYS A 65 21.56 22.78 13.37
C LYS A 65 22.03 21.39 12.72
N THR A 66 23.32 21.04 12.49
CA THR A 66 23.93 20.01 11.52
C THR A 66 23.19 18.72 10.98
N ILE A 67 23.35 18.36 9.67
CA ILE A 67 22.62 17.34 8.80
C ILE A 67 23.11 15.87 8.63
N GLN A 68 22.20 15.00 8.10
CA GLN A 68 22.43 13.60 7.69
C GLN A 68 22.27 13.33 6.18
N LEU A 69 23.36 12.87 5.55
CA LEU A 69 23.40 12.32 4.20
C LEU A 69 23.52 10.79 4.28
N VAL A 70 22.58 10.06 3.70
CA VAL A 70 22.57 8.58 3.73
C VAL A 70 22.97 8.01 2.38
N TYR A 71 24.00 7.18 2.37
CA TYR A 71 24.48 6.47 1.18
C TYR A 71 24.33 4.95 1.36
N PHE A 72 23.66 4.30 0.41
CA PHE A 72 23.52 2.84 0.38
C PHE A 72 24.55 2.26 -0.58
N LYS A 73 25.58 1.59 -0.03
CA LYS A 73 26.73 1.06 -0.78
C LYS A 73 26.36 0.12 -1.94
N HIS A 74 25.27 -0.62 -1.80
CA HIS A 74 24.65 -1.39 -2.87
C HIS A 74 23.13 -1.33 -2.73
N ASP A 75 22.47 -0.52 -3.56
CA ASP A 75 21.04 -0.71 -3.86
C ASP A 75 20.92 -1.45 -5.21
N PRO A 76 20.72 -2.78 -5.20
CA PRO A 76 20.61 -3.56 -6.43
C PRO A 76 19.37 -3.17 -7.27
N SER A 77 18.36 -2.52 -6.68
CA SER A 77 17.17 -2.07 -7.41
C SER A 77 17.42 -0.83 -8.29
N ARG A 78 18.54 -0.12 -8.08
CA ARG A 78 18.85 1.17 -8.72
C ARG A 78 19.92 1.09 -9.83
N GLN A 79 20.28 -0.10 -10.32
CA GLN A 79 21.20 -0.29 -11.47
C GLN A 79 20.56 0.07 -12.84
N SER A 80 19.86 1.20 -12.94
CA SER A 80 19.27 1.67 -14.19
C SER A 80 20.33 2.31 -15.11
N THR A 81 20.90 1.52 -16.03
CA THR A 81 21.29 1.83 -17.43
C THR A 81 22.00 3.14 -17.83
N GLY A 82 22.26 4.10 -16.94
CA GLY A 82 22.91 5.37 -17.23
C GLY A 82 24.06 5.62 -16.26
N GLY A 83 25.28 5.30 -16.72
CA GLY A 83 26.58 5.66 -16.11
C GLY A 83 26.56 5.94 -14.61
N SER A 84 26.45 4.90 -13.79
CA SER A 84 26.61 5.03 -12.34
C SER A 84 28.02 5.53 -12.03
N GLN A 85 28.16 6.83 -11.74
CA GLN A 85 29.41 7.40 -11.29
C GLN A 85 29.69 6.82 -9.90
N HIS A 86 30.63 5.88 -9.84
CA HIS A 86 31.12 5.32 -8.59
C HIS A 86 31.61 6.47 -7.70
N ILE A 87 30.89 6.73 -6.61
CA ILE A 87 31.27 7.75 -5.65
C ILE A 87 32.47 7.20 -4.89
N ASP A 88 33.67 7.73 -5.15
CA ASP A 88 34.81 7.44 -4.29
C ASP A 88 34.75 8.34 -3.05
N PHE A 89 34.46 7.72 -1.91
CA PHE A 89 34.42 8.39 -0.61
C PHE A 89 35.82 8.57 -0.01
N ARG A 90 36.89 7.99 -0.60
CA ARG A 90 38.27 8.12 -0.09
C ARG A 90 38.78 9.55 -0.12
N ASP A 91 38.31 10.35 -1.07
CA ASP A 91 38.69 11.75 -1.23
C ASP A 91 37.92 12.70 -0.29
N ILE A 92 36.84 12.23 0.35
CA ILE A 92 35.99 13.04 1.23
C ILE A 92 36.53 12.93 2.65
N ARG A 93 37.15 14.00 3.13
CA ARG A 93 37.67 14.13 4.50
C ARG A 93 36.72 14.97 5.36
N LEU A 94 36.93 14.96 6.67
CA LEU A 94 36.31 15.94 7.56
C LEU A 94 36.65 17.36 7.08
N HIS A 95 35.68 18.26 7.10
CA HIS A 95 35.74 19.63 6.54
C HIS A 95 35.80 19.72 4.99
N SER A 96 35.64 18.62 4.24
CA SER A 96 35.45 18.70 2.79
C SER A 96 34.09 19.32 2.44
N VAL A 97 34.08 20.40 1.65
CA VAL A 97 32.85 20.99 1.11
C VAL A 97 32.32 20.11 -0.02
N VAL A 98 31.06 19.68 0.09
CA VAL A 98 30.45 18.73 -0.86
C VAL A 98 29.10 19.22 -1.36
N LYS A 99 28.86 18.99 -2.65
CA LYS A 99 27.60 19.29 -3.32
C LYS A 99 26.80 18.00 -3.50
N ALA A 100 25.88 17.77 -2.57
CA ALA A 100 24.98 16.62 -2.58
C ALA A 100 23.80 16.82 -3.55
N LYS A 101 23.36 15.72 -4.18
CA LYS A 101 22.07 15.57 -4.87
C LYS A 101 21.45 14.26 -4.39
N GLY A 102 20.20 14.30 -3.97
CA GLY A 102 19.53 13.12 -3.43
C GLY A 102 18.05 13.33 -3.22
N GLU A 103 17.38 12.25 -2.85
CA GLU A 103 15.97 12.27 -2.48
C GLU A 103 15.86 12.62 -0.99
N ILE A 104 15.04 13.62 -0.65
CA ILE A 104 14.68 13.86 0.75
C ILE A 104 13.86 12.66 1.22
N SER A 105 14.27 12.10 2.35
CA SER A 105 13.65 10.96 3.01
C SER A 105 13.56 11.25 4.50
N GLU A 106 12.71 10.51 5.21
CA GLU A 106 12.46 10.72 6.62
C GLU A 106 12.65 9.40 7.37
N PHE A 107 13.37 9.45 8.48
CA PHE A 107 13.65 8.28 9.31
C PHE A 107 13.63 8.69 10.78
N ARG A 108 12.70 8.14 11.57
CA ARG A 108 12.52 8.48 13.00
C ARG A 108 12.41 10.00 13.20
N ASP A 109 11.46 10.59 12.48
CA ASP A 109 11.15 12.03 12.53
C ASP A 109 12.35 12.95 12.23
N SER A 110 13.39 12.42 11.58
CA SER A 110 14.59 13.15 11.14
C SER A 110 14.66 13.13 9.63
N ARG A 111 14.75 14.30 8.99
CA ARG A 111 14.91 14.38 7.54
C ARG A 111 16.37 14.14 7.15
N GLN A 112 16.56 13.23 6.21
CA GLN A 112 17.85 12.79 5.71
C GLN A 112 17.83 12.76 4.17
N ILE A 113 18.95 13.08 3.52
CA ILE A 113 19.06 13.02 2.06
C ILE A 113 19.62 11.65 1.66
N THR A 114 18.79 10.82 1.02
CA THR A 114 19.25 9.59 0.35
C THR A 114 20.05 10.00 -0.89
N LEU A 115 21.38 9.87 -0.80
CA LEU A 115 22.31 10.34 -1.82
C LEU A 115 22.12 9.62 -3.15
N ARG A 116 22.00 10.41 -4.22
CA ARG A 116 22.00 9.97 -5.63
C ARG A 116 23.30 10.33 -6.33
N LYS A 117 23.89 11.48 -6.00
CA LYS A 117 25.19 11.94 -6.49
C LYS A 117 25.82 12.87 -5.45
N ILE A 118 27.14 12.83 -5.33
CA ILE A 118 27.93 13.82 -4.59
C ILE A 118 29.05 14.34 -5.51
N GLU A 119 29.37 15.63 -5.40
CA GLU A 119 30.42 16.30 -6.15
C GLU A 119 31.30 17.05 -5.12
N LEU A 120 32.60 16.75 -5.04
CA LEU A 120 33.52 17.48 -4.15
C LEU A 120 33.74 18.90 -4.68
N VAL A 121 33.56 19.90 -3.82
CA VAL A 121 33.82 21.31 -4.12
C VAL A 121 35.26 21.60 -3.69
N LYS A 122 36.13 21.90 -4.66
CA LYS A 122 37.58 22.03 -4.41
C LYS A 122 37.99 23.39 -3.83
N ASP A 123 37.29 24.46 -4.24
CA ASP A 123 37.70 25.84 -4.00
C ASP A 123 36.56 26.68 -3.41
N THR A 124 36.89 27.64 -2.55
CA THR A 124 35.93 28.59 -1.94
C THR A 124 35.14 29.38 -2.98
N ASN A 125 35.72 29.67 -4.15
CA ASN A 125 35.00 30.34 -5.25
C ASN A 125 33.83 29.48 -5.78
N ALA A 126 34.03 28.16 -5.87
CA ALA A 126 32.99 27.24 -6.34
C ALA A 126 31.88 27.03 -5.28
N GLU A 127 32.21 27.18 -4.00
CA GLU A 127 31.23 27.25 -2.91
C GLU A 127 30.40 28.55 -2.97
N VAL A 128 31.05 29.71 -3.10
CA VAL A 128 30.38 31.01 -3.26
C VAL A 128 29.47 31.03 -4.49
N ASP A 129 29.89 30.43 -5.61
CA ASP A 129 29.04 30.28 -6.79
C ASP A 129 27.88 29.30 -6.57
N ALA A 130 28.06 28.22 -5.80
CA ALA A 130 26.96 27.35 -5.40
C ALA A 130 25.91 28.11 -4.56
N TRP A 131 26.36 28.97 -3.63
CA TRP A 131 25.48 29.85 -2.85
C TRP A 131 24.73 30.85 -3.74
N ARG A 132 25.44 31.60 -4.61
CA ARG A 132 24.83 32.53 -5.58
C ARG A 132 23.73 31.84 -6.41
N ILE A 133 24.01 30.63 -6.88
CA ILE A 133 23.08 29.82 -7.66
C ILE A 133 21.86 29.37 -6.84
N ALA A 134 22.04 29.02 -5.56
CA ALA A 134 20.95 28.66 -4.65
C ALA A 134 20.09 29.90 -4.29
N THR A 135 20.70 31.02 -3.93
CA THR A 135 20.01 32.29 -3.64
C THR A 135 19.21 32.79 -4.85
N ALA A 136 19.78 32.73 -6.06
CA ALA A 136 19.07 33.08 -7.29
C ALA A 136 17.90 32.14 -7.55
N PHE A 137 18.06 30.83 -7.35
CA PHE A 137 16.97 29.85 -7.46
C PHE A 137 15.84 30.11 -6.46
N LYS A 138 16.18 30.39 -5.19
CA LYS A 138 15.24 30.75 -4.14
C LYS A 138 14.48 32.03 -4.50
N ARG A 139 15.19 33.11 -4.87
CA ARG A 139 14.58 34.40 -5.23
C ARG A 139 13.71 34.33 -6.49
N ASP A 140 14.22 33.72 -7.56
CA ASP A 140 13.61 33.83 -8.89
C ASP A 140 12.52 32.79 -9.15
N ILE A 141 12.51 31.68 -8.38
CA ILE A 141 11.58 30.56 -8.54
C ILE A 141 10.79 30.28 -7.26
N LEU A 142 11.43 30.10 -6.09
CA LEU A 142 10.73 29.61 -4.88
C LEU A 142 9.95 30.71 -4.12
N LEU A 143 10.44 31.94 -4.08
CA LEU A 143 9.75 33.07 -3.43
C LEU A 143 8.51 33.53 -4.21
N LYS A 144 8.34 33.11 -5.47
CA LYS A 144 7.13 33.39 -6.24
C LYS A 144 6.12 32.29 -5.92
N PRO A 145 4.92 32.62 -5.38
CA PRO A 145 3.92 31.60 -5.13
C PRO A 145 3.58 30.89 -6.43
N TRP A 146 3.64 29.55 -6.42
CA TRP A 146 3.20 28.77 -7.56
C TRP A 146 1.69 28.96 -7.71
N VAL A 147 1.25 29.43 -8.87
CA VAL A 147 -0.16 29.58 -9.21
C VAL A 147 -0.45 28.77 -10.48
N ILE A 148 -1.49 27.95 -10.42
CA ILE A 148 -2.07 27.22 -11.54
C ILE A 148 -3.38 27.90 -11.89
N SER A 149 -3.64 28.16 -13.17
CA SER A 149 -4.94 28.71 -13.60
C SER A 149 -6.05 27.67 -13.50
N ASP A 150 -7.28 28.10 -13.23
CA ASP A 150 -8.44 27.19 -13.16
C ASP A 150 -8.65 26.42 -14.47
N GLU A 151 -8.29 27.01 -15.61
CA GLU A 151 -8.27 26.33 -16.91
C GLU A 151 -7.31 25.13 -16.94
N GLN A 152 -6.11 25.27 -16.37
CA GLN A 152 -5.14 24.17 -16.26
C GLN A 152 -5.64 23.08 -15.30
N ILE A 153 -6.28 23.47 -14.20
CA ILE A 153 -6.90 22.54 -13.24
C ILE A 153 -8.04 21.76 -13.91
N GLU A 154 -8.95 22.43 -14.60
CA GLU A 154 -10.06 21.80 -15.32
C GLU A 154 -9.58 20.95 -16.51
N LYS A 155 -8.57 21.40 -17.24
CA LYS A 155 -7.95 20.60 -18.31
C LYS A 155 -7.35 19.31 -17.78
N GLU A 156 -6.69 19.35 -16.62
CA GLU A 156 -6.13 18.17 -15.98
C GLU A 156 -7.23 17.25 -15.41
N LYS A 157 -8.29 17.80 -14.77
CA LYS A 157 -9.48 17.02 -14.38
C LYS A 157 -10.14 16.33 -15.58
N ARG A 158 -10.30 17.03 -16.71
CA ARG A 158 -10.84 16.47 -17.97
C ARG A 158 -9.94 15.35 -18.51
N ARG A 159 -8.61 15.53 -18.49
CA ARG A 159 -7.64 14.49 -18.87
C ARG A 159 -7.80 13.23 -18.02
N ARG A 160 -7.82 13.36 -16.68
CA ARG A 160 -7.98 12.22 -15.77
C ARG A 160 -9.33 11.51 -15.94
N ARG A 161 -10.44 12.25 -16.12
CA ARG A 161 -11.76 11.66 -16.44
C ARG A 161 -11.75 10.89 -17.78
N HIS A 162 -11.00 11.37 -18.77
CA HIS A 162 -10.83 10.66 -20.05
C HIS A 162 -9.98 9.39 -19.88
N GLU A 163 -8.82 9.49 -19.22
CA GLU A 163 -7.94 8.36 -18.92
C GLU A 163 -8.67 7.27 -18.11
N GLN A 164 -9.49 7.65 -17.12
CA GLN A 164 -10.34 6.73 -16.35
C GLN A 164 -11.35 5.99 -17.25
N ARG A 165 -12.09 6.70 -18.11
CA ARG A 165 -13.04 6.09 -19.06
C ARG A 165 -12.36 5.15 -20.06
N VAL A 166 -11.12 5.45 -20.47
CA VAL A 166 -10.33 4.56 -21.34
C VAL A 166 -9.89 3.31 -20.57
N ALA A 167 -9.40 3.47 -19.34
CA ALA A 167 -9.01 2.36 -18.48
C ALA A 167 -10.19 1.43 -18.17
N GLU A 168 -11.34 1.97 -17.77
CA GLU A 168 -12.59 1.24 -17.50
C GLU A 168 -13.06 0.45 -18.74
N ARG A 169 -13.11 1.08 -19.92
CA ARG A 169 -13.42 0.40 -21.18
C ARG A 169 -12.44 -0.73 -21.50
N SER A 170 -11.14 -0.52 -21.23
CA SER A 170 -10.12 -1.55 -21.44
C SER A 170 -10.25 -2.73 -20.44
N ALA A 171 -10.65 -2.45 -19.21
CA ALA A 171 -10.91 -3.46 -18.18
C ALA A 171 -12.14 -4.31 -18.53
N LEU A 172 -13.26 -3.67 -18.90
CA LEU A 172 -14.47 -4.37 -19.36
C LEU A 172 -14.21 -5.20 -20.63
N ALA A 173 -13.40 -4.70 -21.56
CA ALA A 173 -12.99 -5.46 -22.74
C ALA A 173 -12.10 -6.67 -22.39
N ALA A 174 -11.18 -6.53 -21.43
CA ALA A 174 -10.35 -7.61 -20.93
C ALA A 174 -11.17 -8.67 -20.18
N GLU A 175 -12.12 -8.25 -19.34
CA GLU A 175 -13.05 -9.12 -18.62
C GLU A 175 -13.95 -9.89 -19.59
N LYS A 176 -14.57 -9.20 -20.56
CA LYS A 176 -15.34 -9.84 -21.63
C LYS A 176 -14.52 -10.87 -22.40
N LYS A 177 -13.23 -10.59 -22.67
CA LYS A 177 -12.30 -11.55 -23.29
C LYS A 177 -11.97 -12.75 -22.39
N ARG A 178 -11.87 -12.56 -21.06
CA ARG A 178 -11.71 -13.66 -20.09
C ARG A 178 -12.95 -14.54 -20.02
N LEU A 179 -14.14 -13.95 -19.96
CA LEU A 179 -15.41 -14.68 -19.98
C LEU A 179 -15.61 -15.46 -21.28
N ALA A 180 -15.27 -14.87 -22.43
CA ALA A 180 -15.30 -15.57 -23.71
C ALA A 180 -14.37 -16.80 -23.73
N ARG A 181 -13.15 -16.68 -23.18
CA ARG A 181 -12.21 -17.81 -23.07
C ARG A 181 -12.71 -18.92 -22.15
N ILE A 182 -13.34 -18.57 -21.02
CA ILE A 182 -13.96 -19.55 -20.10
C ILE A 182 -15.14 -20.26 -20.77
N ALA A 183 -15.95 -19.54 -21.56
CA ALA A 183 -17.05 -20.14 -22.32
C ALA A 183 -16.55 -21.08 -23.42
N GLU A 184 -15.46 -20.73 -24.11
CA GLU A 184 -14.81 -21.58 -25.11
C GLU A 184 -14.23 -22.87 -24.49
N GLU A 185 -13.55 -22.74 -23.34
CA GLU A 185 -12.99 -23.87 -22.59
C GLU A 185 -14.08 -24.84 -22.11
N ASN A 186 -15.19 -24.32 -21.57
CA ASN A 186 -16.34 -25.13 -21.16
C ASN A 186 -17.10 -25.73 -22.35
N GLY A 187 -17.19 -25.03 -23.48
CA GLY A 187 -17.86 -25.52 -24.69
C GLY A 187 -17.12 -26.68 -25.37
N ALA A 188 -15.78 -26.66 -25.34
CA ALA A 188 -14.95 -27.70 -25.95
C ALA A 188 -15.10 -29.08 -25.28
N VAL A 189 -15.41 -29.13 -23.97
CA VAL A 189 -15.55 -30.39 -23.21
C VAL A 189 -16.77 -31.20 -23.65
N ASN A 190 -17.89 -30.54 -23.98
CA ASN A 190 -19.12 -31.24 -24.40
C ASN A 190 -19.14 -31.65 -25.88
N GLY A 191 -18.21 -31.16 -26.69
CA GLY A 191 -18.14 -31.46 -28.13
C GLY A 191 -17.48 -32.81 -28.49
N ARG A 192 -16.94 -33.55 -27.52
CA ARG A 192 -16.15 -34.77 -27.74
C ARG A 192 -16.80 -36.03 -27.12
N VAL A 193 -18.12 -36.15 -27.23
CA VAL A 193 -18.80 -37.43 -27.01
C VAL A 193 -18.45 -38.39 -28.15
N HIS A 194 -17.96 -39.59 -27.82
CA HIS A 194 -17.50 -40.61 -28.77
C HIS A 194 -18.50 -40.85 -29.91
N ARG A 195 -17.98 -40.84 -31.15
CA ARG A 195 -18.66 -41.39 -32.34
C ARG A 195 -17.94 -42.66 -32.81
N ASP A 196 -17.66 -43.55 -31.85
CA ASP A 196 -17.21 -44.93 -32.11
C ASP A 196 -18.45 -45.82 -31.88
N SER A 197 -19.13 -46.23 -32.94
CA SER A 197 -18.81 -47.44 -33.71
C SER A 197 -19.05 -48.73 -32.92
N SER A 198 -20.30 -49.20 -32.93
CA SER A 198 -20.64 -50.62 -32.74
C SER A 198 -21.85 -50.90 -33.62
N ALA A 199 -21.64 -51.73 -34.64
CA ALA A 199 -22.70 -52.16 -35.54
C ALA A 199 -23.27 -53.48 -35.02
N GLU A 200 -24.59 -53.58 -34.92
CA GLU A 200 -25.26 -54.87 -34.77
C GLU A 200 -26.59 -54.86 -35.53
N THR A 201 -26.96 -56.03 -36.06
CA THR A 201 -27.77 -56.16 -37.28
C THR A 201 -29.03 -56.97 -37.00
N ILE A 202 -30.23 -56.41 -37.22
CA ILE A 202 -31.51 -57.14 -37.19
C ILE A 202 -32.38 -56.65 -38.40
N PRO A 203 -33.13 -57.54 -39.11
CA PRO A 203 -33.46 -57.29 -40.51
C PRO A 203 -34.84 -56.68 -40.81
N ILE A 204 -34.85 -55.95 -41.92
CA ILE A 204 -35.89 -55.73 -42.94
C ILE A 204 -37.23 -56.45 -42.73
N GLU A 205 -38.32 -55.67 -42.65
CA GLU A 205 -39.60 -56.09 -43.23
C GLU A 205 -40.30 -54.96 -44.05
N GLN A 206 -40.32 -55.20 -45.37
CA GLN A 206 -41.32 -54.82 -46.40
C GLN A 206 -41.71 -53.33 -46.69
N LYS A 207 -41.76 -53.02 -47.99
CA LYS A 207 -42.18 -51.75 -48.64
C LYS A 207 -43.68 -51.81 -49.01
N PRO A 208 -44.37 -50.69 -49.30
CA PRO A 208 -44.35 -50.08 -50.65
C PRO A 208 -44.18 -48.53 -50.62
N LYS A 209 -43.35 -47.87 -51.43
CA LYS A 209 -43.46 -47.61 -52.89
C LYS A 209 -44.75 -46.89 -53.36
N ALA A 210 -44.72 -45.55 -53.31
CA ALA A 210 -45.26 -44.63 -54.32
C ALA A 210 -44.35 -43.38 -54.27
N PHE A 211 -43.62 -42.96 -55.30
CA PHE A 211 -44.01 -42.56 -56.66
C PHE A 211 -45.00 -41.39 -56.70
N ILE A 212 -44.47 -40.17 -56.80
CA ILE A 212 -44.83 -39.12 -57.78
C ILE A 212 -43.91 -37.92 -57.50
N GLY A 213 -43.10 -37.54 -58.49
CA GLY A 213 -42.35 -36.28 -58.42
C GLY A 213 -43.27 -35.11 -58.77
N ARG A 214 -43.26 -34.04 -57.95
CA ARG A 214 -43.71 -32.71 -58.39
C ARG A 214 -42.73 -31.62 -57.94
N ARG A 215 -41.90 -31.23 -58.91
CA ARG A 215 -41.49 -29.86 -59.21
C ARG A 215 -42.43 -28.84 -58.54
N ARG A 216 -42.02 -28.22 -57.43
CA ARG A 216 -42.78 -27.12 -56.82
C ARG A 216 -42.33 -25.81 -57.41
N GLU A 217 -43.19 -25.25 -58.25
CA GLU A 217 -43.02 -23.93 -58.85
C GLU A 217 -43.09 -22.83 -57.79
N LYS A 218 -42.49 -21.69 -58.11
CA LYS A 218 -42.71 -20.44 -57.37
C LYS A 218 -44.18 -20.04 -57.51
N LYS A 219 -44.84 -19.73 -56.40
CA LYS A 219 -45.88 -18.68 -56.39
C LYS A 219 -45.73 -17.80 -55.13
N PRO A 220 -46.08 -16.51 -55.21
CA PRO A 220 -45.83 -15.53 -54.16
C PRO A 220 -47.01 -15.43 -53.17
N GLU A 221 -46.88 -14.45 -52.27
CA GLU A 221 -47.98 -13.68 -51.68
C GLU A 221 -48.67 -14.25 -50.42
N ALA A 222 -49.27 -13.32 -49.66
CA ALA A 222 -50.03 -13.53 -48.41
C ALA A 222 -49.26 -14.01 -47.15
N GLN A 223 -48.26 -13.24 -46.68
CA GLN A 223 -48.00 -13.14 -45.22
C GLN A 223 -47.41 -11.81 -44.73
N GLU A 224 -47.85 -10.69 -45.31
CA GLU A 224 -47.56 -9.34 -44.80
C GLU A 224 -48.78 -8.77 -44.05
N ASN A 225 -48.99 -9.20 -42.79
CA ASN A 225 -49.96 -8.54 -41.89
C ASN A 225 -49.75 -8.86 -40.39
N ARG A 226 -48.49 -8.81 -39.93
CA ARG A 226 -48.18 -8.95 -38.48
C ARG A 226 -47.10 -7.99 -37.95
N LEU A 227 -46.85 -6.89 -38.67
CA LEU A 227 -45.80 -5.91 -38.32
C LEU A 227 -46.27 -4.44 -38.21
N VAL A 228 -47.58 -4.20 -38.00
CA VAL A 228 -48.15 -2.85 -37.86
C VAL A 228 -48.39 -2.45 -36.38
N GLY A 229 -48.42 -3.41 -35.46
CA GLY A 229 -48.77 -3.16 -34.04
C GLY A 229 -47.72 -2.42 -33.18
N VAL A 230 -46.47 -2.29 -33.62
CA VAL A 230 -45.36 -1.80 -32.76
C VAL A 230 -44.83 -0.40 -33.17
N LYS A 231 -45.28 0.16 -34.30
CA LYS A 231 -44.85 1.51 -34.72
C LYS A 231 -45.64 2.66 -34.09
N ARG A 232 -46.91 2.46 -33.69
CA ARG A 232 -47.79 3.57 -33.26
C ARG A 232 -47.49 4.12 -31.85
N VAL A 233 -46.99 3.30 -30.93
CA VAL A 233 -46.68 3.72 -29.54
C VAL A 233 -45.40 4.58 -29.44
N ARG A 234 -44.61 4.69 -30.52
CA ARG A 234 -43.34 5.44 -30.50
C ARG A 234 -43.42 6.85 -31.12
N GLU A 235 -44.53 7.22 -31.73
CA GLU A 235 -44.75 8.58 -32.26
C GLU A 235 -45.50 9.49 -31.28
N GLU A 236 -46.34 8.97 -30.38
CA GLU A 236 -47.02 9.77 -29.34
C GLU A 236 -46.07 10.26 -28.22
N ALA A 237 -44.97 9.54 -27.96
CA ALA A 237 -43.97 9.94 -26.97
C ALA A 237 -42.98 11.04 -27.46
N ALA A 238 -43.20 11.62 -28.66
CA ALA A 238 -42.32 12.63 -29.26
C ALA A 238 -42.85 14.08 -29.14
N ALA A 239 -43.98 14.28 -28.46
CA ALA A 239 -44.71 15.55 -28.44
C ALA A 239 -44.43 16.47 -27.22
N GLU A 240 -43.45 16.17 -26.37
CA GLU A 240 -43.01 17.13 -25.34
C GLU A 240 -42.18 18.28 -25.95
N PRO A 241 -42.59 19.55 -25.79
CA PRO A 241 -41.85 20.69 -26.33
C PRO A 241 -40.57 20.96 -25.52
N LEU A 242 -39.47 20.29 -25.90
CA LEU A 242 -38.14 20.57 -25.36
C LEU A 242 -37.83 22.07 -25.39
N SER A 243 -37.55 22.62 -24.20
CA SER A 243 -37.22 24.04 -23.96
C SER A 243 -36.25 24.60 -25.01
N PRO A 244 -36.45 25.86 -25.49
CA PRO A 244 -35.58 26.50 -26.49
C PRO A 244 -34.08 26.44 -26.16
N HIS A 245 -33.73 26.42 -24.87
CA HIS A 245 -32.35 26.30 -24.41
C HIS A 245 -31.67 25.00 -24.88
N ASN A 246 -32.36 23.86 -24.79
CA ASN A 246 -31.81 22.55 -25.22
C ASN A 246 -31.62 22.46 -26.74
N LYS A 247 -32.43 23.19 -27.53
CA LYS A 247 -32.25 23.28 -28.99
C LYS A 247 -30.98 24.08 -29.35
N ARG A 248 -30.67 25.13 -28.59
CA ARG A 248 -29.46 25.95 -28.77
C ARG A 248 -28.18 25.18 -28.42
N VAL A 249 -28.14 24.52 -27.26
CA VAL A 249 -26.98 23.70 -26.84
C VAL A 249 -26.69 22.57 -27.84
N LYS A 250 -27.72 21.89 -28.36
CA LYS A 250 -27.54 20.87 -29.41
C LYS A 250 -27.01 21.46 -30.74
N LYS A 251 -27.39 22.68 -31.09
CA LYS A 251 -26.92 23.36 -32.32
C LYS A 251 -25.46 23.82 -32.18
N GLU A 252 -25.07 24.34 -31.03
CA GLU A 252 -23.68 24.73 -30.73
C GLU A 252 -22.76 23.48 -30.72
N ALA A 253 -23.15 22.40 -30.04
CA ALA A 253 -22.40 21.14 -30.06
C ALA A 253 -22.25 20.51 -31.46
N ALA A 254 -23.24 20.69 -32.35
CA ALA A 254 -23.16 20.23 -33.74
C ALA A 254 -22.18 21.07 -34.58
N LEU A 255 -22.08 22.38 -34.32
CA LEU A 255 -21.11 23.27 -34.99
C LEU A 255 -19.68 22.95 -34.57
N ASP A 256 -19.43 22.74 -33.27
CA ASP A 256 -18.12 22.34 -32.75
C ASP A 256 -17.64 21.01 -33.36
N ALA A 257 -18.55 20.01 -33.47
CA ALA A 257 -18.23 18.73 -34.09
C ALA A 257 -17.84 18.85 -35.58
N VAL A 258 -18.41 19.81 -36.31
CA VAL A 258 -18.03 20.09 -37.71
C VAL A 258 -16.65 20.76 -37.76
N ALA A 259 -16.36 21.71 -36.86
CA ALA A 259 -15.06 22.38 -36.77
C ALA A 259 -13.92 21.40 -36.44
N ASP A 260 -14.14 20.48 -35.49
CA ASP A 260 -13.17 19.44 -35.15
C ASP A 260 -12.95 18.46 -36.33
N ARG A 261 -14.00 18.10 -37.07
CA ARG A 261 -13.87 17.24 -38.26
C ARG A 261 -13.02 17.91 -39.35
N GLN A 262 -13.21 19.21 -39.60
CA GLN A 262 -12.38 19.98 -40.54
C GLN A 262 -10.92 20.08 -40.06
N LYS A 263 -10.69 20.24 -38.75
CA LYS A 263 -9.35 20.29 -38.15
C LYS A 263 -8.61 18.96 -38.31
N ILE A 264 -9.29 17.84 -38.11
CA ILE A 264 -8.73 16.50 -38.35
C ILE A 264 -8.38 16.32 -39.83
N GLN A 265 -9.25 16.71 -40.76
CA GLN A 265 -8.94 16.63 -42.20
C GLN A 265 -7.71 17.46 -42.60
N LYS A 266 -7.54 18.67 -42.07
CA LYS A 266 -6.33 19.49 -42.30
C LYS A 266 -5.06 18.81 -41.80
N ILE A 267 -5.10 18.15 -40.64
CA ILE A 267 -3.94 17.41 -40.08
C ILE A 267 -3.60 16.19 -40.94
N LEU A 268 -4.60 15.47 -41.46
CA LEU A 268 -4.38 14.32 -42.34
C LEU A 268 -3.76 14.76 -43.67
N ALA A 269 -4.27 15.81 -44.31
CA ALA A 269 -3.69 16.35 -45.54
C ALA A 269 -2.25 16.88 -45.35
N GLN A 270 -1.95 17.50 -44.20
CA GLN A 270 -0.57 17.89 -43.87
C GLN A 270 0.35 16.68 -43.69
N ARG A 271 -0.15 15.59 -43.09
CA ARG A 271 0.63 14.36 -42.94
C ARG A 271 0.92 13.70 -44.28
N GLU A 272 -0.08 13.59 -45.15
CA GLU A 272 0.05 13.02 -46.50
C GLU A 272 1.09 13.80 -47.33
N ASN A 273 1.05 15.14 -47.30
CA ASN A 273 2.06 15.97 -47.94
C ASN A 273 3.49 15.75 -47.38
N LEU A 274 3.63 15.50 -46.07
CA LEU A 274 4.94 15.18 -45.46
C LEU A 274 5.43 13.77 -45.84
N GLU A 275 4.54 12.78 -45.92
CA GLU A 275 4.87 11.42 -46.37
C GLU A 275 5.29 11.43 -47.85
N ILE A 276 4.60 12.18 -48.73
CA ILE A 276 4.99 12.39 -50.13
C ILE A 276 6.34 13.10 -50.24
N ALA A 277 6.59 14.15 -49.43
CA ALA A 277 7.85 14.87 -49.44
C ALA A 277 9.04 14.01 -48.97
N ALA A 278 8.84 13.20 -47.93
CA ALA A 278 9.87 12.28 -47.44
C ALA A 278 10.15 11.14 -48.44
N ALA A 279 9.12 10.60 -49.09
CA ALA A 279 9.27 9.62 -50.18
C ALA A 279 10.09 10.19 -51.36
N LYS A 280 9.81 11.43 -51.78
CA LYS A 280 10.62 12.12 -52.80
C LYS A 280 12.07 12.38 -52.38
N ALA A 281 12.33 12.48 -51.08
CA ALA A 281 13.67 12.67 -50.53
C ALA A 281 14.41 11.36 -50.19
N GLY A 282 13.78 10.18 -50.41
CA GLY A 282 14.34 8.88 -50.02
C GLY A 282 14.42 8.65 -48.51
N LYS A 283 13.69 9.43 -47.68
CA LYS A 283 13.81 9.39 -46.21
C LYS A 283 12.62 8.68 -45.56
N LYS A 284 12.89 7.83 -44.58
CA LYS A 284 11.89 7.04 -43.86
C LYS A 284 11.37 7.79 -42.64
N ILE A 285 10.07 8.10 -42.59
CA ILE A 285 9.47 8.75 -41.41
C ILE A 285 9.22 7.71 -40.31
N VAL A 286 9.88 7.86 -39.17
CA VAL A 286 9.65 7.02 -37.98
C VAL A 286 8.74 7.76 -36.99
N TYR A 287 7.49 7.30 -36.86
CA TYR A 287 6.53 7.83 -35.90
C TYR A 287 6.73 7.19 -34.51
N THR A 288 7.24 7.95 -33.54
CA THR A 288 7.36 7.49 -32.15
C THR A 288 6.10 7.81 -31.34
N THR A 289 5.63 6.86 -30.54
CA THR A 289 4.30 6.91 -29.88
C THR A 289 4.30 7.57 -28.49
N LYS A 290 5.36 8.27 -28.10
CA LYS A 290 5.45 8.96 -26.79
C LYS A 290 5.21 10.47 -26.95
N THR A 291 3.97 10.86 -26.64
CA THR A 291 3.52 12.19 -26.17
C THR A 291 4.37 13.42 -26.56
N ARG A 292 3.80 14.20 -27.51
CA ARG A 292 4.28 15.43 -28.17
C ARG A 292 5.06 15.21 -29.46
N GLN A 293 4.48 15.75 -30.54
CA GLN A 293 5.02 15.70 -31.90
C GLN A 293 6.39 16.39 -31.98
N LYS A 294 7.43 15.60 -32.19
CA LYS A 294 8.67 16.05 -32.82
C LYS A 294 9.01 15.04 -33.91
N VAL A 295 8.67 15.36 -35.14
CA VAL A 295 9.03 14.53 -36.30
C VAL A 295 10.55 14.61 -36.42
N ARG A 296 11.23 13.48 -36.26
CA ARG A 296 12.67 13.37 -36.52
C ARG A 296 12.81 12.71 -37.88
N ILE A 297 13.48 13.41 -38.78
CA ILE A 297 13.95 12.85 -40.04
C ILE A 297 15.37 12.36 -39.72
N GLU A 298 15.60 11.06 -39.89
CA GLU A 298 16.91 10.45 -39.74
C GLU A 298 17.47 10.17 -41.14
N GLU A 299 18.76 10.41 -41.32
CA GLU A 299 19.47 10.17 -42.59
C GLU A 299 20.26 8.88 -42.43
N GLU A 300 20.02 7.90 -43.31
CA GLU A 300 20.80 6.66 -43.35
C GLU A 300 22.15 6.94 -44.01
N THR A 301 23.16 7.30 -43.21
CA THR A 301 24.56 7.25 -43.62
C THR A 301 25.04 5.81 -43.52
N GLY A 302 25.24 5.16 -44.67
CA GLY A 302 25.74 3.79 -44.73
C GLY A 302 27.24 3.73 -44.48
N GLU A 303 27.64 3.18 -43.34
CA GLU A 303 28.99 2.67 -43.09
C GLU A 303 28.89 1.16 -42.82
N GLU A 304 29.51 0.35 -43.68
CA GLU A 304 29.61 -1.10 -43.51
C GLU A 304 30.77 -1.45 -42.58
N GLU A 305 30.50 -1.99 -41.39
CA GLU A 305 31.51 -2.73 -40.62
C GLU A 305 31.17 -4.22 -40.56
N GLY A 306 32.14 -5.05 -40.96
CA GLY A 306 31.97 -6.49 -41.15
C GLY A 306 32.14 -7.32 -39.87
N PHE A 307 31.20 -8.22 -39.62
CA PHE A 307 31.33 -9.28 -38.61
C PHE A 307 32.25 -10.42 -39.08
N PRO A 308 33.29 -10.81 -38.32
CA PRO A 308 33.99 -12.06 -38.55
C PRO A 308 33.20 -13.25 -37.98
N ARG A 309 33.03 -14.29 -38.81
CA ARG A 309 32.58 -15.63 -38.38
C ARG A 309 33.77 -16.53 -38.06
N ARG A 310 33.47 -17.68 -37.42
CA ARG A 310 34.31 -18.85 -37.12
C ARG A 310 35.05 -18.74 -35.77
N GLY A 311 35.27 -19.85 -35.05
CA GLY A 311 34.79 -21.20 -35.33
C GLY A 311 35.23 -22.21 -34.27
N SER A 312 34.51 -23.32 -34.17
CA SER A 312 34.85 -24.45 -33.30
C SER A 312 36.05 -25.23 -33.83
N LYS A 313 37.01 -25.52 -32.94
CA LYS A 313 37.90 -26.69 -33.04
C LYS A 313 38.52 -27.00 -31.67
N SER A 314 38.51 -28.28 -31.30
CA SER A 314 39.28 -28.83 -30.19
C SER A 314 40.69 -29.19 -30.65
N LEU A 315 41.64 -29.26 -29.71
CA LEU A 315 42.69 -30.28 -29.71
C LEU A 315 43.25 -30.51 -28.29
N TYR A 316 44.00 -31.59 -28.12
CA TYR A 316 44.41 -32.23 -26.86
C TYR A 316 45.82 -31.83 -26.37
N MET A 317 46.24 -32.45 -25.24
CA MET A 317 47.59 -32.56 -24.64
C MET A 317 48.00 -31.45 -23.66
N ASN A 318 48.72 -31.69 -22.55
CA ASN A 318 48.94 -32.89 -21.69
C ASN A 318 49.62 -32.46 -20.34
N GLY A 319 49.64 -33.35 -19.33
CA GLY A 319 50.34 -33.18 -18.03
C GLY A 319 49.36 -33.16 -16.84
N GLU A 320 49.11 -34.23 -16.07
CA GLU A 320 50.01 -35.05 -15.22
C GLU A 320 50.64 -34.19 -14.07
N SER A 321 50.49 -34.49 -12.76
CA SER A 321 50.17 -35.75 -12.08
C SER A 321 49.37 -35.62 -10.76
N GLN A 322 48.37 -36.51 -10.59
CA GLN A 322 48.01 -37.41 -9.46
C GLN A 322 48.72 -37.37 -8.06
N PRO A 323 48.24 -38.12 -7.02
CA PRO A 323 46.85 -38.40 -6.56
C PRO A 323 46.68 -38.58 -5.01
N MET A 324 45.44 -38.73 -4.51
CA MET A 324 44.96 -39.72 -3.49
C MET A 324 43.41 -39.57 -3.41
N LYS A 325 42.59 -40.61 -3.72
CA LYS A 325 42.17 -41.76 -2.87
C LYS A 325 41.47 -41.32 -1.57
N GLU A 326 40.34 -41.87 -1.10
CA GLU A 326 39.32 -42.88 -1.51
C GLU A 326 38.08 -42.59 -0.60
N GLY A 327 36.85 -43.04 -0.80
CA GLY A 327 36.21 -43.86 -1.83
C GLY A 327 34.67 -43.73 -1.67
N GLY A 328 33.90 -44.15 -2.67
CA GLY A 328 32.42 -44.03 -2.64
C GLY A 328 31.71 -45.30 -2.18
N LEU A 329 30.39 -45.21 -2.00
CA LEU A 329 29.46 -46.34 -2.15
C LEU A 329 28.02 -45.83 -2.32
N ARG A 330 27.51 -45.87 -3.56
CA ARG A 330 26.05 -45.85 -3.81
C ARG A 330 25.51 -47.24 -3.50
N SER A 331 24.46 -47.33 -2.68
CA SER A 331 23.69 -48.56 -2.52
C SER A 331 22.22 -48.30 -2.82
N THR A 332 21.72 -48.96 -3.86
CA THR A 332 20.29 -49.04 -4.17
C THR A 332 19.68 -50.18 -3.38
N ARG A 333 18.64 -49.91 -2.59
CA ARG A 333 17.75 -50.98 -2.09
C ARG A 333 16.30 -50.52 -1.99
N ASN A 334 15.46 -51.13 -2.82
CA ASN A 334 14.05 -51.34 -2.47
C ASN A 334 13.97 -52.10 -1.15
N HIS A 335 12.97 -51.85 -0.31
CA HIS A 335 12.15 -52.92 0.27
C HIS A 335 10.84 -52.38 0.90
N ASP A 336 9.79 -53.11 0.55
CA ASP A 336 8.48 -53.35 1.16
C ASP A 336 7.72 -52.38 2.09
N ARG A 337 6.43 -52.32 1.75
CA ARG A 337 5.31 -52.14 2.67
C ARG A 337 5.35 -53.18 3.79
N THR A 338 5.36 -52.75 5.05
CA THR A 338 4.66 -53.49 6.11
C THR A 338 3.72 -52.56 6.87
N LYS A 339 2.47 -53.00 7.00
CA LYS A 339 1.46 -52.35 7.86
C LYS A 339 1.79 -52.68 9.31
N ARG A 340 1.81 -51.70 10.21
CA ARG A 340 1.65 -51.96 11.65
C ARG A 340 0.60 -51.03 12.24
N ALA A 341 -0.39 -51.65 12.88
CA ALA A 341 -1.42 -50.96 13.64
C ALA A 341 -0.95 -50.77 15.09
N SER A 342 -1.30 -49.63 15.68
CA SER A 342 -1.20 -49.32 17.11
C SER A 342 -2.25 -48.23 17.35
N SER A 343 -3.51 -48.58 17.55
CA SER A 343 -4.08 -48.87 18.88
C SER A 343 -3.69 -47.80 19.91
N THR A 344 -4.55 -46.80 20.06
CA THR A 344 -4.52 -45.86 21.19
C THR A 344 -5.92 -45.78 21.78
N THR A 345 -6.04 -46.25 23.02
CA THR A 345 -7.30 -46.43 23.74
C THR A 345 -7.98 -45.09 24.03
N ILE A 346 -9.23 -44.93 23.59
CA ILE A 346 -10.08 -43.78 23.97
C ILE A 346 -10.73 -44.09 25.32
N THR A 347 -10.27 -43.45 26.39
CA THR A 347 -10.93 -43.48 27.70
C THR A 347 -12.01 -42.40 27.78
N ALA A 348 -13.25 -42.80 27.49
CA ALA A 348 -14.41 -41.93 27.66
C ALA A 348 -14.67 -41.64 29.16
N ARG A 349 -14.62 -40.37 29.56
CA ARG A 349 -15.13 -39.92 30.86
C ARG A 349 -16.49 -39.24 30.70
N LYS A 350 -17.52 -39.84 31.30
CA LYS A 350 -18.88 -39.29 31.41
C LYS A 350 -18.81 -37.94 32.15
N SER A 351 -19.37 -36.89 31.54
CA SER A 351 -19.77 -35.67 32.27
C SER A 351 -21.24 -35.78 32.64
N SER A 352 -21.54 -35.68 33.93
CA SER A 352 -22.89 -35.82 34.47
C SER A 352 -23.77 -34.61 34.17
N ARG A 353 -25.02 -34.91 33.79
CA ARG A 353 -26.09 -33.96 33.53
C ARG A 353 -26.68 -33.51 34.87
N ILE A 354 -26.50 -32.25 35.26
CA ILE A 354 -27.24 -31.64 36.37
C ILE A 354 -28.19 -30.59 35.80
N HIS A 355 -29.50 -30.80 35.99
CA HIS A 355 -30.51 -29.77 35.79
C HIS A 355 -30.34 -28.71 36.88
N SER A 356 -30.38 -27.44 36.50
CA SER A 356 -30.65 -26.33 37.42
C SER A 356 -31.77 -25.48 36.81
N GLN A 357 -32.84 -25.30 37.57
CA GLN A 357 -34.02 -24.55 37.14
C GLN A 357 -33.74 -23.05 37.24
N HIS A 358 -34.16 -22.29 36.22
CA HIS A 358 -34.21 -20.84 36.30
C HIS A 358 -35.26 -20.43 37.36
N LYS A 359 -34.84 -19.60 38.30
CA LYS A 359 -35.71 -18.70 39.07
C LYS A 359 -35.13 -17.29 39.05
N ASP A 360 -36.03 -16.34 39.16
CA ASP A 360 -35.82 -14.93 38.82
C ASP A 360 -34.73 -14.25 39.65
N ARG A 361 -34.01 -13.32 39.00
CA ARG A 361 -33.06 -12.43 39.68
C ARG A 361 -33.21 -11.01 39.12
N PRO A 362 -33.45 -9.99 39.96
CA PRO A 362 -33.70 -8.62 39.50
C PRO A 362 -32.45 -7.96 38.89
N PRO A 363 -32.64 -6.89 38.09
CA PRO A 363 -31.54 -6.18 37.43
C PRO A 363 -30.55 -5.59 38.46
N ASN A 364 -29.26 -5.82 38.22
CA ASN A 364 -28.19 -5.47 39.15
C ASN A 364 -27.52 -4.18 38.69
N ASP A 365 -27.99 -3.04 39.20
CA ASP A 365 -27.37 -1.74 38.97
C ASP A 365 -25.98 -1.67 39.64
N LYS A 366 -24.93 -1.58 38.82
CA LYS A 366 -23.52 -1.54 39.27
C LYS A 366 -22.63 -0.71 38.35
N SER A 367 -22.83 0.60 38.36
CA SER A 367 -21.77 1.58 38.08
C SER A 367 -20.76 1.63 39.25
N LYS A 368 -20.12 0.49 39.58
CA LYS A 368 -19.02 0.47 40.56
C LYS A 368 -17.73 0.95 39.92
N SER A 369 -17.40 2.21 40.17
CA SER A 369 -16.06 2.77 40.02
C SER A 369 -15.00 1.78 40.53
N ILE A 370 -14.06 1.42 39.65
CA ILE A 370 -12.90 0.60 40.02
C ILE A 370 -11.98 1.50 40.85
N ALA A 371 -11.87 1.22 42.14
CA ALA A 371 -10.89 1.90 42.99
C ALA A 371 -9.48 1.67 42.42
N PRO A 372 -8.59 2.69 42.43
CA PRO A 372 -7.23 2.53 41.93
C PRO A 372 -6.54 1.39 42.68
N LEU A 373 -5.85 0.52 41.93
CA LEU A 373 -5.05 -0.56 42.50
C LEU A 373 -4.05 0.02 43.50
N PRO A 374 -3.90 -0.58 44.71
CA PRO A 374 -2.87 -0.14 45.64
C PRO A 374 -1.49 -0.26 44.97
N PRO A 375 -0.55 0.66 45.26
CA PRO A 375 0.80 0.56 44.74
C PRO A 375 1.40 -0.79 45.16
N PRO A 376 2.09 -1.50 44.27
CA PRO A 376 2.73 -2.77 44.62
C PRO A 376 3.80 -2.53 45.68
N ASP A 377 3.95 -3.48 46.62
CA ASP A 377 4.98 -3.40 47.66
C ASP A 377 6.36 -3.16 47.03
N PRO A 378 7.11 -2.12 47.48
CA PRO A 378 8.28 -1.60 46.75
C PRO A 378 9.50 -2.54 46.73
N GLU A 379 9.40 -3.72 47.33
CA GLU A 379 10.50 -4.67 47.51
C GLU A 379 10.47 -5.87 46.55
N ILE A 380 9.38 -6.07 45.78
CA ILE A 380 9.24 -7.24 44.90
C ILE A 380 9.89 -6.96 43.52
N PHE A 381 11.21 -7.14 43.45
CA PHE A 381 12.03 -7.00 42.24
C PHE A 381 11.89 -8.22 41.30
N THR A 382 10.80 -8.25 40.53
CA THR A 382 10.47 -9.32 39.60
C THR A 382 10.37 -8.83 38.15
N HIS A 383 10.44 -9.76 37.20
CA HIS A 383 10.15 -9.47 35.79
C HIS A 383 8.75 -8.85 35.59
N ARG A 384 7.79 -9.14 36.50
CA ARG A 384 6.43 -8.58 36.46
C ARG A 384 6.39 -7.09 36.87
N SER A 385 7.11 -6.68 37.91
CA SER A 385 7.15 -5.26 38.30
C SER A 385 7.89 -4.42 37.24
N LEU A 386 9.02 -4.90 36.73
CA LEU A 386 9.73 -4.23 35.63
C LEU A 386 8.89 -4.15 34.34
N LYS A 387 8.13 -5.20 33.99
CA LYS A 387 7.15 -5.19 32.89
C LYS A 387 6.14 -4.03 33.02
N LEU A 388 5.58 -3.82 34.21
CA LEU A 388 4.59 -2.77 34.45
C LEU A 388 5.21 -1.36 34.33
N VAL A 389 6.42 -1.16 34.86
CA VAL A 389 7.14 0.11 34.74
C VAL A 389 7.50 0.42 33.28
N ILE A 390 7.96 -0.57 32.50
CA ILE A 390 8.22 -0.41 31.06
C ILE A 390 6.93 -0.05 30.30
N LEU A 391 5.79 -0.72 30.59
CA LEU A 391 4.50 -0.39 29.98
C LEU A 391 4.05 1.03 30.31
N ASN A 392 4.14 1.44 31.58
CA ASN A 392 3.80 2.79 32.02
C ASN A 392 4.67 3.83 31.30
N HIS A 393 5.98 3.63 31.25
CA HIS A 393 6.90 4.52 30.53
C HIS A 393 6.58 4.63 29.03
N ILE A 394 6.29 3.50 28.37
CA ILE A 394 5.87 3.46 26.96
C ILE A 394 4.61 4.30 26.75
N GLN A 395 3.62 4.19 27.64
CA GLN A 395 2.37 4.95 27.59
C GLN A 395 2.62 6.44 27.87
N THR A 396 3.30 6.79 28.97
CA THR A 396 3.58 8.17 29.37
C THR A 396 4.40 8.94 28.32
N ARG A 397 5.34 8.29 27.63
CA ARG A 397 6.14 8.90 26.55
C ARG A 397 5.59 8.66 25.14
N ALA A 398 4.40 8.08 25.01
CA ALA A 398 3.75 7.76 23.73
C ALA A 398 4.68 7.03 22.72
N LEU A 399 5.52 6.11 23.20
CA LEU A 399 6.55 5.48 22.37
C LEU A 399 5.93 4.46 21.41
N HIS A 400 5.78 4.83 20.14
CA HIS A 400 5.29 3.91 19.10
C HIS A 400 6.33 2.85 18.70
N THR A 401 7.62 3.20 18.69
CA THR A 401 8.74 2.31 18.37
C THR A 401 9.90 2.61 19.31
N PHE A 402 10.53 1.59 19.87
CA PHE A 402 11.67 1.75 20.79
C PHE A 402 12.66 0.59 20.67
N SER A 403 13.86 0.78 21.20
CA SER A 403 14.89 -0.25 21.35
C SER A 403 15.32 -0.40 22.81
N VAL A 404 16.06 -1.47 23.14
CA VAL A 404 16.65 -1.62 24.50
C VAL A 404 17.52 -0.40 24.85
N SER A 405 18.26 0.16 23.89
CA SER A 405 19.03 1.39 24.10
C SER A 405 18.17 2.58 24.51
N ASN A 406 16.93 2.70 24.00
CA ASN A 406 16.01 3.76 24.42
C ASN A 406 15.54 3.57 25.87
N LEU A 407 15.27 2.32 26.30
CA LEU A 407 14.88 2.02 27.68
C LEU A 407 16.04 2.24 28.68
N ARG A 408 17.29 2.06 28.24
CA ARG A 408 18.49 2.34 29.05
C ARG A 408 18.83 3.82 29.21
N LEU A 409 18.24 4.70 28.41
CA LEU A 409 18.35 6.15 28.62
C LEU A 409 17.48 6.65 29.78
N ASP A 410 16.62 5.80 30.33
CA ASP A 410 15.81 6.14 31.50
C ASP A 410 16.45 5.61 32.80
N PRO A 411 16.87 6.49 33.72
CA PRO A 411 17.61 6.08 34.91
C PRO A 411 16.75 5.29 35.91
N GLU A 412 15.42 5.51 35.93
CA GLU A 412 14.51 4.76 36.81
C GLU A 412 14.38 3.31 36.32
N ILE A 413 14.20 3.12 35.00
CA ILE A 413 14.13 1.80 34.38
C ILE A 413 15.47 1.08 34.50
N GLU A 414 16.61 1.74 34.24
CA GLU A 414 17.91 1.09 34.35
C GLU A 414 18.23 0.69 35.80
N ALA A 415 17.96 1.55 36.78
CA ALA A 415 18.13 1.23 38.19
C ALA A 415 17.22 0.08 38.66
N LEU A 416 15.95 0.05 38.23
CA LEU A 416 15.05 -1.06 38.53
C LEU A 416 15.50 -2.35 37.84
N THR A 417 15.97 -2.28 36.59
CA THR A 417 16.47 -3.45 35.85
C THR A 417 17.71 -4.02 36.51
N ALA A 418 18.62 -3.18 37.02
CA ALA A 418 19.78 -3.63 37.79
C ALA A 418 19.37 -4.38 39.08
N LYS A 419 18.37 -3.89 39.81
CA LYS A 419 17.84 -4.58 41.01
C LYS A 419 17.19 -5.93 40.65
N VAL A 420 16.40 -5.98 39.58
CA VAL A 420 15.75 -7.22 39.10
C VAL A 420 16.77 -8.23 38.59
N ALA A 421 17.83 -7.79 37.89
CA ALA A 421 18.94 -8.64 37.46
C ALA A 421 19.74 -9.21 38.63
N ALA A 422 19.97 -8.42 39.68
CA ALA A 422 20.65 -8.87 40.90
C ALA A 422 19.81 -9.89 41.70
N HIS A 423 18.48 -9.71 41.75
CA HIS A 423 17.57 -10.63 42.44
C HIS A 423 17.30 -11.92 41.66
N ASN A 424 17.39 -11.88 40.32
CA ASN A 424 17.18 -13.02 39.44
C ASN A 424 18.45 -13.29 38.63
N PRO A 425 19.57 -13.65 39.28
CA PRO A 425 20.81 -13.95 38.56
C PRO A 425 20.55 -15.10 37.60
N PRO A 426 21.15 -15.09 36.40
CA PRO A 426 21.03 -16.21 35.47
C PRO A 426 21.47 -17.50 36.19
N PRO A 427 20.82 -18.66 35.89
CA PRO A 427 21.18 -19.93 36.51
C PRO A 427 22.69 -20.11 36.38
N LYS A 428 23.38 -20.37 37.51
CA LYS A 428 24.83 -20.28 37.68
C LYS A 428 25.52 -20.67 36.37
N PRO A 429 26.32 -19.80 35.74
CA PRO A 429 26.93 -20.11 34.47
C PRO A 429 27.65 -21.45 34.64
N SER A 430 27.27 -22.45 33.86
CA SER A 430 28.05 -23.67 33.76
C SER A 430 29.45 -23.22 33.42
N THR A 431 30.43 -23.49 34.30
CA THR A 431 31.81 -23.04 34.12
C THR A 431 32.42 -23.82 32.98
N THR A 432 32.04 -23.46 31.76
CA THR A 432 32.54 -24.01 30.51
C THR A 432 33.92 -23.41 30.31
N THR A 433 34.90 -23.98 31.00
CA THR A 433 36.31 -23.69 30.82
C THR A 433 36.72 -24.14 29.42
N THR A 434 36.51 -23.27 28.44
CA THR A 434 36.95 -23.49 27.06
C THR A 434 38.46 -23.27 27.01
N THR A 435 39.23 -24.33 27.30
CA THR A 435 40.69 -24.32 27.15
C THR A 435 41.04 -24.27 25.66
N ILE A 436 41.38 -23.08 25.16
CA ILE A 436 41.84 -22.91 23.77
C ILE A 436 43.36 -23.10 23.72
N THR A 437 43.80 -24.34 23.55
CA THR A 437 45.22 -24.66 23.32
C THR A 437 45.63 -24.20 21.93
N THR A 438 46.34 -23.08 21.84
CA THR A 438 46.76 -22.49 20.55
C THR A 438 48.23 -22.82 20.30
N THR A 439 48.51 -23.92 19.61
CA THR A 439 49.88 -24.36 19.31
C THR A 439 50.42 -23.66 18.06
N THR A 440 51.13 -22.54 18.23
CA THR A 440 51.90 -21.91 17.14
C THR A 440 53.31 -22.49 17.07
N ALA A 441 53.64 -23.17 15.97
CA ALA A 441 54.98 -23.71 15.73
C ALA A 441 55.86 -22.68 15.00
N THR A 442 56.99 -22.33 15.61
CA THR A 442 58.06 -21.53 14.98
C THR A 442 59.40 -22.25 15.21
N ALA A 443 60.25 -22.26 14.18
CA ALA A 443 61.22 -23.34 13.92
C ALA A 443 62.48 -23.44 14.83
N ALA A 444 62.41 -23.07 16.11
CA ALA A 444 63.52 -23.23 17.05
C ALA A 444 63.14 -23.52 18.52
N ALA A 445 61.89 -23.29 18.94
CA ALA A 445 61.46 -23.61 20.31
C ALA A 445 59.93 -23.83 20.38
N THR A 446 59.51 -24.96 20.93
CA THR A 446 58.09 -25.27 21.18
C THR A 446 57.67 -24.74 22.54
N THR A 447 57.03 -23.58 22.59
CA THR A 447 56.49 -22.99 23.82
C THR A 447 54.97 -23.14 23.87
N THR A 448 54.47 -24.03 24.74
CA THR A 448 53.03 -24.26 24.91
C THR A 448 52.45 -23.26 25.91
N THR A 449 51.82 -22.19 25.41
CA THR A 449 51.17 -21.18 26.27
C THR A 449 49.70 -21.52 26.49
N THR A 450 49.36 -22.07 27.66
CA THR A 450 47.98 -22.33 28.08
C THR A 450 47.37 -21.06 28.69
N THR A 451 46.48 -20.40 27.95
CA THR A 451 45.81 -19.17 28.42
C THR A 451 44.39 -19.47 28.91
N THR A 452 44.17 -19.42 30.23
CA THR A 452 42.87 -19.71 30.86
C THR A 452 42.06 -18.42 31.01
N THR A 453 41.19 -18.11 30.05
CA THR A 453 40.37 -16.88 30.07
C THR A 453 39.05 -17.09 30.80
N THR A 454 38.97 -16.67 32.06
CA THR A 454 37.70 -16.68 32.82
C THR A 454 36.83 -15.50 32.39
N THR A 455 35.84 -15.73 31.52
CA THR A 455 34.89 -14.69 31.11
C THR A 455 33.89 -14.37 32.22
N THR A 456 34.20 -13.37 33.05
CA THR A 456 33.25 -12.78 33.99
C THR A 456 32.15 -12.06 33.21
N THR A 457 30.90 -12.52 33.30
CA THR A 457 29.76 -11.81 32.71
C THR A 457 29.65 -10.43 33.36
N THR A 458 29.88 -9.36 32.58
CA THR A 458 29.76 -7.99 33.08
C THR A 458 28.32 -7.68 33.48
N ILE A 459 28.15 -6.84 34.51
CA ILE A 459 26.84 -6.41 35.03
C ILE A 459 25.95 -5.85 33.91
N SER A 460 26.54 -5.14 32.94
CA SER A 460 25.86 -4.61 31.76
C SER A 460 25.23 -5.69 30.85
N ALA A 461 25.86 -6.88 30.75
CA ALA A 461 25.32 -8.00 29.99
C ALA A 461 24.16 -8.69 30.72
N GLN A 462 24.22 -8.77 32.06
CA GLN A 462 23.10 -9.27 32.87
C GLN A 462 21.87 -8.34 32.75
N ILE A 463 22.06 -7.02 32.91
CA ILE A 463 21.02 -6.00 32.71
C ILE A 463 20.40 -6.11 31.31
N PHE A 464 21.21 -6.23 30.26
CA PHE A 464 20.74 -6.40 28.89
C PHE A 464 19.92 -7.69 28.68
N GLN A 465 20.31 -8.80 29.32
CA GLN A 465 19.55 -10.05 29.27
C GLN A 465 18.20 -9.90 29.99
N THR A 466 18.17 -9.28 31.17
CA THR A 466 16.91 -9.00 31.89
C THR A 466 15.95 -8.13 31.07
N TYR A 467 16.44 -7.11 30.34
CA TYR A 467 15.63 -6.38 29.36
C TYR A 467 15.08 -7.31 28.26
N CYS A 468 15.93 -8.16 27.67
CA CYS A 468 15.51 -9.09 26.62
C CYS A 468 14.43 -10.08 27.11
N ASP A 469 14.53 -10.56 28.34
CA ASP A 469 13.58 -11.49 28.95
C ASP A 469 12.23 -10.82 29.26
N VAL A 470 12.23 -9.61 29.83
CA VAL A 470 10.99 -8.85 30.08
C VAL A 470 10.32 -8.41 28.77
N LEU A 471 11.11 -8.02 27.76
CA LEU A 471 10.59 -7.69 26.43
C LEU A 471 10.08 -8.94 25.69
N LYS A 472 10.62 -10.13 25.98
CA LYS A 472 10.06 -11.39 25.48
C LYS A 472 8.68 -11.65 26.08
N ILE A 473 8.50 -11.46 27.39
CA ILE A 473 7.19 -11.55 28.05
C ILE A 473 6.19 -10.57 27.41
N LEU A 474 6.59 -9.32 27.20
CA LEU A 474 5.74 -8.30 26.55
C LEU A 474 5.34 -8.65 25.10
N VAL A 475 6.19 -9.38 24.36
CA VAL A 475 5.86 -9.94 23.04
C VAL A 475 4.90 -11.12 23.16
N GLU A 476 5.08 -11.99 24.16
CA GLU A 476 4.21 -13.15 24.42
C GLU A 476 2.80 -12.73 24.88
N ASP A 477 2.67 -11.64 25.64
CA ASP A 477 1.37 -11.00 25.93
C ASP A 477 0.70 -10.40 24.69
N GLY A 478 1.52 -10.02 23.69
CA GLY A 478 1.11 -9.30 22.48
C GLY A 478 1.06 -7.77 22.63
N ASN A 479 1.59 -7.19 23.72
CA ASN A 479 1.63 -5.74 23.94
C ASN A 479 2.57 -5.02 22.96
N ILE A 480 3.65 -5.70 22.56
CA ILE A 480 4.63 -5.21 21.60
C ILE A 480 4.93 -6.29 20.55
N ILE A 481 5.31 -5.89 19.35
CA ILE A 481 5.83 -6.79 18.30
C ILE A 481 7.30 -6.48 18.02
N ARG A 482 8.10 -7.50 17.72
CA ARG A 482 9.44 -7.30 17.16
C ARG A 482 9.30 -6.77 15.74
N ALA A 483 10.14 -5.81 15.34
CA ALA A 483 10.02 -5.13 14.06
C ALA A 483 11.00 -5.69 12.99
N PRO A 484 10.61 -6.65 12.13
CA PRO A 484 11.43 -7.03 10.99
C PRO A 484 11.33 -5.95 9.88
N PRO A 485 12.40 -5.67 9.10
CA PRO A 485 13.78 -6.17 9.20
C PRO A 485 14.71 -5.19 9.94
N ILE A 486 14.17 -4.43 10.91
CA ILE A 486 14.88 -3.36 11.63
C ILE A 486 16.01 -3.98 12.49
N PRO A 487 17.13 -3.27 12.77
CA PRO A 487 18.17 -3.73 13.69
C PRO A 487 17.64 -4.43 14.94
N ALA A 488 18.36 -5.49 15.32
CA ALA A 488 18.01 -6.38 16.43
C ALA A 488 17.62 -5.60 17.69
N HIS A 489 16.63 -6.12 18.42
CA HIS A 489 16.08 -5.51 19.63
C HIS A 489 15.34 -4.17 19.41
N THR A 490 14.77 -3.95 18.21
CA THR A 490 13.73 -2.91 17.99
C THR A 490 12.33 -3.51 18.09
N TYR A 491 11.45 -2.82 18.83
CA TYR A 491 10.09 -3.22 19.15
C TYR A 491 9.11 -2.10 18.77
N ILE A 492 7.92 -2.52 18.33
CA ILE A 492 6.79 -1.68 17.95
C ILE A 492 5.65 -1.94 18.95
N VAL A 493 5.02 -0.90 19.46
CA VAL A 493 3.94 -1.01 20.44
C VAL A 493 2.61 -1.25 19.74
N VAL A 494 1.86 -2.28 20.13
CA VAL A 494 0.52 -2.52 19.58
C VAL A 494 -0.46 -1.52 20.18
N GLY A 495 -1.22 -0.82 19.34
CA GLY A 495 -2.15 0.20 19.82
C GLY A 495 -2.98 0.82 18.70
N LYS A 496 -3.75 1.85 19.03
CA LYS A 496 -4.60 2.57 18.08
C LYS A 496 -3.84 2.99 16.81
N TRP A 497 -2.66 3.59 16.96
CA TRP A 497 -1.88 4.16 15.86
C TRP A 497 -1.51 3.19 14.71
N ASN A 498 -1.39 1.87 14.97
CA ASN A 498 -1.07 0.87 13.93
C ASN A 498 -2.23 -0.07 13.58
N LEU A 499 -3.26 -0.16 14.42
CA LEU A 499 -4.49 -0.90 14.13
C LEU A 499 -5.60 -0.05 13.52
N ASN A 500 -5.61 1.28 13.71
CA ASN A 500 -6.71 2.16 13.34
C ASN A 500 -7.14 1.96 11.87
N ASP A 501 -6.22 1.88 10.91
CA ASP A 501 -6.58 1.65 9.51
C ASP A 501 -7.41 0.36 9.29
N LEU A 502 -7.07 -0.74 9.98
CA LEU A 502 -7.83 -1.99 9.91
C LEU A 502 -9.18 -1.89 10.63
N ILE A 503 -9.22 -1.14 11.72
CA ILE A 503 -10.44 -0.92 12.51
C ILE A 503 -11.42 -0.06 11.71
N GLN A 504 -10.95 1.06 11.13
CA GLN A 504 -11.72 1.95 10.27
C GLN A 504 -12.21 1.25 8.98
N GLU A 505 -11.38 0.39 8.36
CA GLU A 505 -11.81 -0.45 7.24
C GLU A 505 -12.95 -1.40 7.64
N ALA A 506 -12.87 -2.00 8.84
CA ALA A 506 -13.91 -2.88 9.37
C ALA A 506 -15.20 -2.13 9.75
N ILE A 507 -15.08 -0.96 10.38
CA ILE A 507 -16.16 0.00 10.68
C ILE A 507 -16.91 0.36 9.40
N ALA A 508 -16.20 0.83 8.37
CA ALA A 508 -16.79 1.22 7.09
C ALA A 508 -17.50 0.03 6.43
N THR A 509 -16.86 -1.15 6.40
CA THR A 509 -17.46 -2.38 5.86
C THR A 509 -18.74 -2.77 6.59
N ALA A 510 -18.77 -2.65 7.92
CA ALA A 510 -19.93 -2.99 8.74
C ALA A 510 -21.08 -1.98 8.58
N LYS A 511 -20.78 -0.68 8.47
CA LYS A 511 -21.76 0.38 8.18
C LYS A 511 -22.36 0.23 6.78
N ASP A 512 -21.55 -0.11 5.77
CA ASP A 512 -22.03 -0.42 4.41
C ASP A 512 -22.93 -1.68 4.39
N GLN A 513 -22.59 -2.71 5.18
CA GLN A 513 -23.43 -3.90 5.31
C GLN A 513 -24.76 -3.61 6.00
N ALA A 514 -24.78 -2.73 7.02
CA ALA A 514 -26.01 -2.26 7.65
C ALA A 514 -26.88 -1.53 6.63
N ARG A 515 -26.32 -0.54 5.92
CA ARG A 515 -27.03 0.25 4.91
C ARG A 515 -27.62 -0.63 3.81
N ARG A 516 -26.86 -1.57 3.24
CA ARG A 516 -27.35 -2.49 2.20
C ARG A 516 -28.43 -3.46 2.67
N LYS A 517 -28.49 -3.78 3.98
CA LYS A 517 -29.61 -4.54 4.54
C LYS A 517 -30.85 -3.67 4.67
N LEU A 518 -30.70 -2.43 5.12
CA LEU A 518 -31.80 -1.46 5.20
C LEU A 518 -32.38 -1.15 3.81
N GLU A 519 -31.53 -0.90 2.81
CA GLU A 519 -31.95 -0.69 1.41
C GLU A 519 -32.72 -1.88 0.82
N ARG A 520 -32.36 -3.12 1.20
CA ARG A 520 -33.11 -4.33 0.79
C ARG A 520 -34.43 -4.45 1.53
N ALA A 521 -34.43 -4.26 2.85
CA ALA A 521 -35.64 -4.28 3.67
C ALA A 521 -36.66 -3.23 3.21
N GLU A 522 -36.19 -2.02 2.87
CA GLU A 522 -37.01 -0.94 2.33
C GLU A 522 -37.51 -1.27 0.91
N LYS A 523 -36.68 -1.84 0.03
CA LYS A 523 -37.13 -2.32 -1.28
C LYS A 523 -38.20 -3.42 -1.13
N GLU A 524 -37.97 -4.40 -0.26
CA GLU A 524 -38.91 -5.49 0.04
C GLU A 524 -40.22 -4.94 0.63
N ARG A 525 -40.16 -3.89 1.47
CA ARG A 525 -41.35 -3.19 1.98
C ARG A 525 -42.12 -2.49 0.86
N ILE A 526 -41.44 -1.76 -0.02
CA ILE A 526 -42.08 -1.07 -1.16
C ILE A 526 -42.66 -2.10 -2.14
N GLU A 527 -41.98 -3.21 -2.39
CA GLU A 527 -42.44 -4.30 -3.27
C GLU A 527 -43.70 -4.95 -2.66
N ALA A 528 -43.70 -5.26 -1.37
CA ALA A 528 -44.86 -5.76 -0.65
C ALA A 528 -46.03 -4.76 -0.61
N GLU A 529 -45.78 -3.46 -0.41
CA GLU A 529 -46.81 -2.41 -0.41
C GLU A 529 -47.48 -2.29 -1.79
N ASN A 530 -46.72 -2.44 -2.89
CA ASN A 530 -47.29 -2.47 -4.25
C ASN A 530 -48.10 -3.75 -4.53
N GLU A 531 -47.75 -4.89 -3.95
CA GLU A 531 -48.52 -6.14 -4.06
C GLU A 531 -49.78 -6.14 -3.17
N GLU A 532 -49.74 -5.57 -1.96
CA GLU A 532 -50.89 -5.49 -1.03
C GLU A 532 -52.04 -4.63 -1.57
N VAL A 533 -51.75 -3.67 -2.46
CA VAL A 533 -52.78 -2.87 -3.15
C VAL A 533 -53.75 -3.74 -3.98
N GLU A 534 -53.32 -4.91 -4.46
CA GLU A 534 -54.23 -5.87 -5.14
C GLU A 534 -54.99 -6.80 -4.17
N THR A 535 -54.55 -6.98 -2.91
CA THR A 535 -55.13 -7.99 -2.00
C THR A 535 -55.34 -7.52 -0.56
N TRP A 536 -56.49 -6.89 -0.32
CA TRP A 536 -56.92 -6.37 0.99
C TRP A 536 -57.04 -7.42 2.12
N LYS A 537 -55.95 -7.76 2.83
CA LYS A 537 -55.99 -8.43 4.16
C LYS A 537 -54.82 -8.09 5.11
N ARG A 538 -54.99 -6.95 5.81
CA ARG A 538 -54.45 -6.53 7.14
C ARG A 538 -52.95 -6.77 7.48
N PRO A 539 -52.28 -5.75 8.05
CA PRO A 539 -50.82 -5.71 8.14
C PRO A 539 -50.22 -6.55 9.29
N VAL A 540 -49.12 -7.23 8.99
CA VAL A 540 -48.19 -7.83 9.99
C VAL A 540 -46.93 -6.97 10.14
N TYR A 541 -47.07 -5.63 10.03
CA TYR A 541 -45.97 -4.67 10.18
C TYR A 541 -45.71 -4.32 11.66
N GLY A 542 -45.21 -5.29 12.42
CA GLY A 542 -44.80 -5.12 13.83
C GLY A 542 -43.30 -5.32 14.08
N ALA A 543 -42.57 -5.95 13.15
CA ALA A 543 -41.14 -6.18 13.27
C ALA A 543 -40.35 -5.03 12.60
N ALA A 544 -40.01 -4.01 13.39
CA ALA A 544 -39.06 -2.98 12.94
C ALA A 544 -37.74 -3.63 12.50
N MET A 545 -37.42 -3.52 11.21
CA MET A 545 -36.26 -4.18 10.58
C MET A 545 -34.95 -3.57 11.08
N ARG A 546 -34.40 -4.08 12.19
CA ARG A 546 -33.10 -3.64 12.71
C ARG A 546 -31.96 -4.06 11.79
N ALA A 547 -31.57 -3.17 10.90
CA ALA A 547 -30.42 -3.34 10.01
C ALA A 547 -29.10 -3.17 10.79
N VAL A 548 -28.61 -4.26 11.40
CA VAL A 548 -27.39 -4.25 12.22
C VAL A 548 -26.13 -4.54 11.39
N GLY A 549 -25.14 -3.65 11.50
CA GLY A 549 -23.76 -3.84 11.04
C GLY A 549 -22.91 -4.50 12.13
N LYS A 550 -21.98 -5.39 11.78
CA LYS A 550 -21.16 -6.12 12.78
C LYS A 550 -19.66 -5.97 12.53
N VAL A 551 -18.93 -5.51 13.54
CA VAL A 551 -17.46 -5.55 13.60
C VAL A 551 -17.04 -6.75 14.45
N ILE A 552 -16.25 -7.64 13.88
CA ILE A 552 -15.78 -8.86 14.54
C ILE A 552 -14.28 -8.72 14.80
N VAL A 553 -13.88 -8.62 16.07
CA VAL A 553 -12.47 -8.49 16.51
C VAL A 553 -11.59 -9.59 15.91
N ARG A 554 -12.12 -10.83 15.79
CA ARG A 554 -11.41 -11.95 15.16
C ARG A 554 -11.04 -11.66 13.70
N SER A 555 -11.85 -10.93 12.95
CA SER A 555 -11.56 -10.57 11.54
C SER A 555 -10.42 -9.56 11.46
N ILE A 556 -10.46 -8.51 12.29
CA ILE A 556 -9.40 -7.50 12.41
C ILE A 556 -8.07 -8.15 12.81
N TRP A 557 -8.11 -9.04 13.80
CA TRP A 557 -6.93 -9.80 14.27
C TRP A 557 -6.34 -10.72 13.18
N MET A 558 -7.17 -11.41 12.39
CA MET A 558 -6.69 -12.22 11.26
C MET A 558 -6.03 -11.34 10.18
N LYS A 559 -6.68 -10.22 9.77
CA LYS A 559 -6.10 -9.25 8.83
C LYS A 559 -4.77 -8.67 9.34
N ALA A 560 -4.65 -8.40 10.64
CA ALA A 560 -3.40 -7.94 11.24
C ALA A 560 -2.30 -9.01 11.12
N LYS A 561 -2.60 -10.29 11.37
CA LYS A 561 -1.66 -11.40 11.17
C LYS A 561 -1.24 -11.59 9.72
N GLU A 562 -2.16 -11.41 8.77
CA GLU A 562 -1.91 -11.51 7.33
C GLU A 562 -0.94 -10.42 6.82
N ARG A 563 -0.85 -9.26 7.49
CA ARG A 563 0.16 -8.22 7.20
C ARG A 563 1.61 -8.63 7.50
N GLY A 564 1.84 -9.78 8.17
CA GLY A 564 3.19 -10.26 8.49
C GLY A 564 3.84 -9.47 9.63
N GLY A 565 5.05 -8.96 9.45
CA GLY A 565 5.61 -7.88 10.29
C GLY A 565 5.75 -8.12 11.81
N GLY A 566 5.71 -9.37 12.29
CA GLY A 566 5.70 -9.69 13.72
C GLY A 566 4.30 -9.80 14.37
N TRP A 567 3.24 -9.46 13.66
CA TRP A 567 1.84 -9.52 14.13
C TRP A 567 1.36 -10.93 14.53
N GLN A 568 2.08 -11.97 14.10
CA GLN A 568 1.77 -13.37 14.43
C GLN A 568 1.69 -13.66 15.93
N GLY A 569 2.49 -12.95 16.74
CA GLY A 569 2.51 -13.08 18.20
C GLY A 569 1.41 -12.31 18.94
N VAL A 570 0.75 -11.34 18.29
CA VAL A 570 -0.27 -10.51 18.94
C VAL A 570 -1.48 -11.36 19.32
N THR A 571 -1.90 -11.27 20.57
CA THR A 571 -3.07 -12.00 21.09
C THR A 571 -4.37 -11.34 20.65
N LYS A 572 -5.46 -12.13 20.55
CA LYS A 572 -6.80 -11.57 20.25
C LYS A 572 -7.23 -10.56 21.32
N GLY A 573 -6.81 -10.76 22.57
CA GLY A 573 -7.14 -9.89 23.71
C GLY A 573 -6.62 -8.46 23.52
N VAL A 574 -5.34 -8.29 23.17
CA VAL A 574 -4.77 -6.95 22.93
C VAL A 574 -5.49 -6.24 21.78
N VAL A 575 -5.80 -6.95 20.68
CA VAL A 575 -6.60 -6.36 19.59
C VAL A 575 -8.03 -6.04 20.04
N ALA A 576 -8.62 -6.81 20.96
CA ALA A 576 -9.96 -6.53 21.48
C ALA A 576 -10.01 -5.22 22.28
N GLU A 577 -9.04 -4.96 23.14
CA GLU A 577 -8.98 -3.70 23.92
C GLU A 577 -8.78 -2.48 23.00
N VAL A 578 -7.88 -2.56 22.01
CA VAL A 578 -7.69 -1.45 21.05
C VAL A 578 -8.92 -1.24 20.16
N VAL A 579 -9.61 -2.30 19.76
CA VAL A 579 -10.88 -2.19 19.02
C VAL A 579 -11.96 -1.56 19.90
N LYS A 580 -12.06 -1.96 21.17
CA LYS A 580 -13.00 -1.39 22.14
C LYS A 580 -12.80 0.12 22.29
N GLU A 581 -11.56 0.55 22.58
CA GLU A 581 -11.19 1.97 22.71
C GLU A 581 -11.65 2.80 21.50
N VAL A 582 -11.36 2.32 20.27
CA VAL A 582 -11.72 3.04 19.03
C VAL A 582 -13.23 3.06 18.77
N LEU A 583 -13.97 1.99 19.12
CA LEU A 583 -15.43 1.93 18.91
C LEU A 583 -16.21 2.70 19.98
N GLU A 584 -15.71 2.75 21.21
CA GLU A 584 -16.25 3.59 22.30
C GLU A 584 -16.06 5.08 21.98
N GLU A 585 -14.93 5.47 21.38
CA GLU A 585 -14.72 6.84 20.87
C GLU A 585 -15.63 7.20 19.68
N GLU A 586 -15.84 6.29 18.71
CA GLU A 586 -16.67 6.60 17.53
C GLU A 586 -18.16 6.73 17.88
N GLY A 587 -18.59 6.05 18.95
CA GLY A 587 -19.97 6.05 19.42
C GLY A 587 -20.93 5.23 18.54
N GLY A 588 -22.13 4.97 19.07
CA GLY A 588 -23.17 4.20 18.37
C GLY A 588 -22.90 2.69 18.24
N TRP A 589 -21.81 2.18 18.82
CA TRP A 589 -21.48 0.76 18.87
C TRP A 589 -21.89 0.13 20.21
N ARG A 590 -22.36 -1.12 20.15
CA ARG A 590 -22.77 -1.93 21.30
C ARG A 590 -21.92 -3.21 21.34
N ASP A 591 -21.21 -3.48 22.44
CA ASP A 591 -20.57 -4.79 22.62
C ASP A 591 -21.65 -5.85 22.86
N THR A 592 -21.63 -6.94 22.09
CA THR A 592 -22.52 -8.09 22.25
C THR A 592 -21.82 -9.30 22.88
N GLY A 593 -20.56 -9.13 23.29
CA GLY A 593 -19.72 -10.18 23.85
C GLY A 593 -18.92 -10.93 22.79
N GLY A 594 -17.93 -11.71 23.24
CA GLY A 594 -17.06 -12.52 22.37
C GLY A 594 -16.13 -11.72 21.46
N GLY A 595 -16.12 -10.39 21.55
CA GLY A 595 -15.46 -9.49 20.60
C GLY A 595 -16.26 -9.32 19.31
N VAL A 596 -17.59 -9.20 19.43
CA VAL A 596 -18.51 -8.81 18.35
C VAL A 596 -19.21 -7.52 18.77
N TRP A 597 -18.99 -6.47 17.98
CA TRP A 597 -19.57 -5.17 18.19
C TRP A 597 -20.64 -4.92 17.12
N GLU A 598 -21.78 -4.42 17.55
CA GLU A 598 -22.92 -4.15 16.69
C GLU A 598 -23.17 -2.65 16.56
N TRP A 599 -23.27 -2.17 15.33
CA TRP A 599 -23.72 -0.81 15.03
C TRP A 599 -25.20 -0.87 14.69
N GLU A 600 -26.01 -0.30 15.58
CA GLU A 600 -27.44 -0.13 15.40
C GLU A 600 -27.63 1.18 14.62
N VAL A 601 -28.19 1.10 13.41
CA VAL A 601 -28.62 2.30 12.68
C VAL A 601 -29.67 2.96 13.55
N GLN A 602 -29.31 4.05 14.23
CA GLN A 602 -30.33 4.91 14.81
C GLN A 602 -31.11 5.51 13.64
N GLU A 603 -32.35 5.07 13.51
CA GLU A 603 -33.35 5.64 12.63
C GLU A 603 -33.73 7.04 13.13
N GLY A 604 -32.79 7.98 12.96
CA GLY A 604 -33.02 9.41 13.02
C GLY A 604 -33.87 9.87 11.84
N TRP A 605 -35.09 9.34 11.74
CA TRP A 605 -36.20 10.02 11.05
C TRP A 605 -36.63 11.21 11.91
N GLU A 606 -35.70 12.14 12.18
CA GLU A 606 -36.09 13.54 12.32
C GLU A 606 -36.52 14.03 10.95
N TYR A 607 -37.75 13.67 10.56
CA TYR A 607 -38.59 14.64 9.86
C TYR A 607 -38.75 15.81 10.83
N ALA A 608 -37.82 16.77 10.75
CA ALA A 608 -38.07 18.12 11.19
C ALA A 608 -39.20 18.67 10.28
N ILE A 609 -40.42 18.62 10.80
CA ILE A 609 -41.63 19.22 10.23
C ILE A 609 -41.58 20.73 10.46
#